data_AF-A0A2N2DHX4-F1
#
_entry.id   AF-A0A2N2DHX4-F1
#
_cell.length_a   1.000
_cell.length_b   1.000
_cell.length_c   1.000
_cell.angle_alpha   90.00
_cell.angle_beta   90.00
_cell.angle_gamma   90.00
#
_symmetry.space_group_name_H-M   'P 1'
#
loop_
_entity.id
_entity.type
_entity.pdbx_description
1 polymer ?
#
loop_
_entity_poly.entity_id
_entity_poly.type
_entity_poly.pdbx_seq_one_letter_code
_entity_poly.pdbx_strand_id
1 'polypeptide(L)'
;MQEIGEKYFIGAVAGLVGITAKNLADLVFRRGRDGEGEVRTEEDSQGKFILGLIKYGTGILGGIGAAGYLRKAGRDRLVSKGVITGLAVGSVTDSLNRLAEPGKRQKRRDSLAGFMANAAYGLVTVAVAARFEAPRRNSDSLDEYIKQTRNEVEKERIKQTPVRYRKYAVK
;
A
#
# COMPACT_ATOMS: atom_id res chain seq x y z
N MET A 1 -10.48 7.28 -17.84
CA MET A 1 -10.57 8.08 -16.60
C MET A 1 -11.14 7.31 -15.40
N GLN A 2 -12.02 6.31 -15.57
CA GLN A 2 -12.60 5.53 -14.45
C GLN A 2 -11.54 4.79 -13.59
N GLU A 3 -10.45 4.36 -14.20
CA GLU A 3 -9.41 3.55 -13.54
C GLU A 3 -8.62 4.30 -12.45
N ILE A 4 -8.52 5.63 -12.53
CA ILE A 4 -7.77 6.45 -11.57
C ILE A 4 -8.59 6.64 -10.29
N GLY A 5 -9.89 6.96 -10.43
CA GLY A 5 -10.80 7.12 -9.30
C GLY A 5 -10.95 5.84 -8.47
N GLU A 6 -10.99 4.69 -9.13
CA GLU A 6 -11.09 3.38 -8.48
C GLU A 6 -9.87 3.09 -7.58
N LYS A 7 -8.65 3.48 -7.98
CA LYS A 7 -7.43 3.31 -7.18
C LYS A 7 -7.48 4.12 -5.88
N TYR A 8 -7.90 5.38 -5.98
CA TYR A 8 -8.03 6.25 -4.81
C TYR A 8 -9.13 5.76 -3.88
N PHE A 9 -10.25 5.27 -4.43
CA PHE A 9 -11.35 4.72 -3.67
C PHE A 9 -10.95 3.44 -2.92
N ILE A 10 -10.36 2.46 -3.61
CA ILE A 10 -9.88 1.21 -2.99
C ILE A 10 -8.83 1.51 -1.92
N GLY A 11 -7.88 2.40 -2.22
CA GLY A 11 -6.87 2.84 -1.27
C GLY A 11 -7.47 3.50 -0.03
N ALA A 12 -8.47 4.36 -0.20
CA ALA A 12 -9.15 5.02 0.91
C ALA A 12 -9.92 4.03 1.78
N VAL A 13 -10.67 3.10 1.18
CA VAL A 13 -11.39 2.03 1.90
C VAL A 13 -10.40 1.15 2.65
N ALA A 14 -9.31 0.73 2.00
CA ALA A 14 -8.27 -0.08 2.64
C ALA A 14 -7.63 0.64 3.83
N GLY A 15 -7.33 1.94 3.68
CA GLY A 15 -6.79 2.78 4.75
C GLY A 15 -7.73 2.91 5.94
N LEU A 16 -9.04 3.11 5.69
CA LEU A 16 -10.06 3.16 6.75
C LEU A 16 -10.17 1.84 7.52
N VAL A 17 -10.25 0.72 6.80
CA VAL A 17 -10.28 -0.62 7.43
C VAL A 17 -9.00 -0.89 8.23
N GLY A 18 -7.84 -0.48 7.69
CA GLY A 18 -6.58 -0.53 8.39
C GLY A 18 -6.59 0.27 9.71
N ILE A 19 -7.17 1.48 9.71
CA ILE A 19 -7.27 2.31 10.92
C ILE A 19 -8.16 1.64 11.97
N THR A 20 -9.26 1.01 11.56
CA THR A 20 -10.11 0.22 12.47
C THR A 20 -9.31 -0.92 13.11
N ALA A 21 -8.51 -1.65 12.31
CA ALA A 21 -7.64 -2.70 12.81
C ALA A 21 -6.56 -2.15 13.77
N LYS A 22 -5.98 -0.99 13.47
CA LYS A 22 -5.05 -0.28 14.36
C LYS A 22 -5.69 0.01 15.72
N ASN A 23 -6.88 0.58 15.72
CA ASN A 23 -7.59 0.95 16.95
C ASN A 23 -7.93 -0.28 17.79
N LEU A 24 -8.34 -1.38 17.16
CA LEU A 24 -8.57 -2.66 17.83
C LEU A 24 -7.28 -3.24 18.42
N ALA A 25 -6.18 -3.22 17.66
CA ALA A 25 -4.88 -3.66 18.14
C ALA A 25 -4.41 -2.80 19.33
N ASP A 26 -4.48 -1.48 19.21
CA ASP A 26 -4.18 -0.55 20.30
C ASP A 26 -5.03 -0.86 21.54
N LEU A 27 -6.33 -1.12 21.36
CA LEU A 27 -7.22 -1.47 22.46
C LEU A 27 -6.80 -2.79 23.14
N VAL A 28 -6.51 -3.84 22.37
CA VAL A 28 -6.12 -5.15 22.90
C VAL A 28 -4.77 -5.06 23.63
N PHE A 29 -3.78 -4.37 23.03
CA PHE A 29 -2.45 -4.25 23.61
C PHE A 29 -2.39 -3.30 24.81
N ARG A 30 -3.30 -2.32 24.92
CA ARG A 30 -3.43 -1.42 26.07
C ARG A 30 -4.28 -2.01 27.19
N ARG A 31 -5.38 -2.69 26.87
CA ARG A 31 -6.28 -3.33 27.85
C ARG A 31 -5.60 -4.44 28.66
N GLY A 32 -4.52 -5.03 28.15
CA GLY A 32 -3.67 -5.94 28.93
C GLY A 32 -2.71 -5.25 29.92
N ARG A 33 -2.66 -3.92 29.99
CA ARG A 33 -1.68 -3.15 30.78
C ARG A 33 -2.24 -2.03 31.67
N ASP A 34 -3.50 -1.62 31.50
CA ASP A 34 -4.06 -0.50 32.26
C ASP A 34 -4.74 -0.96 33.56
N GLY A 35 -3.92 -1.11 34.60
CA GLY A 35 -4.34 -1.06 36.01
C GLY A 35 -4.16 0.33 36.64
N GLU A 36 -3.60 1.34 35.94
CA GLU A 36 -3.27 2.61 36.57
C GLU A 36 -3.48 3.82 35.65
N GLY A 37 -4.56 4.55 35.94
CA GLY A 37 -4.58 6.02 35.92
C GLY A 37 -4.26 6.73 34.61
N GLU A 38 -5.20 6.74 33.66
CA GLU A 38 -5.28 7.85 32.71
C GLU A 38 -5.85 9.07 33.45
N VAL A 39 -4.97 9.94 33.94
CA VAL A 39 -5.36 11.31 34.29
C VAL A 39 -5.86 11.93 32.99
N ARG A 40 -7.19 11.97 32.85
CA ARG A 40 -7.90 12.71 31.82
C ARG A 40 -7.51 14.17 31.97
N THR A 41 -6.43 14.56 31.31
CA THR A 41 -6.23 15.96 30.97
C THR A 41 -7.38 16.29 30.04
N GLU A 42 -8.15 17.31 30.43
CA GLU A 42 -9.25 17.88 29.70
C GLU A 42 -8.70 18.43 28.37
N GLU A 43 -8.47 17.53 27.43
CA GLU A 43 -8.11 17.87 26.06
C GLU A 43 -9.30 18.57 25.44
N ASP A 44 -9.05 19.81 25.03
CA ASP A 44 -9.98 20.64 24.27
C ASP A 44 -10.58 19.83 23.12
N SER A 45 -11.89 19.92 22.94
CA SER A 45 -12.62 19.12 21.94
C SER A 45 -12.10 19.38 20.52
N GLN A 46 -11.53 20.57 20.30
CA GLN A 46 -10.84 20.93 19.06
C GLN A 46 -9.55 20.13 18.84
N GLY A 47 -8.75 19.90 19.88
CA GLY A 47 -7.52 19.10 19.80
C GLY A 47 -7.81 17.66 19.40
N LYS A 48 -8.82 17.03 20.03
CA LYS A 48 -9.28 15.67 19.67
C LYS A 48 -9.78 15.57 18.24
N PHE A 49 -10.48 16.59 17.76
CA PHE A 49 -10.97 16.63 16.38
C PHE A 49 -9.82 16.70 15.37
N ILE A 50 -8.84 17.59 15.60
CA ILE A 50 -7.65 17.74 14.73
C ILE A 50 -6.81 16.47 14.75
N LEU A 51 -6.56 15.88 15.92
CA LEU A 51 -5.82 14.63 16.05
C LEU A 51 -6.53 13.48 15.34
N GLY A 52 -7.86 13.45 15.41
CA GLY A 52 -8.71 12.54 14.64
C GLY A 52 -8.52 12.71 13.14
N LEU A 53 -8.61 13.95 12.63
CA LEU A 53 -8.42 14.25 11.21
C LEU A 53 -7.02 13.84 10.72
N ILE A 54 -5.96 14.12 11.49
CA ILE A 54 -4.60 13.70 11.16
C ILE A 54 -4.53 12.17 11.07
N LYS A 55 -5.10 11.46 12.05
CA LYS A 55 -5.08 9.99 12.10
C LYS A 55 -5.83 9.36 10.92
N TYR A 56 -7.06 9.82 10.63
CA TYR A 56 -7.86 9.31 9.52
C TYR A 56 -7.29 9.71 8.16
N GLY A 57 -6.87 10.97 8.01
CA GLY A 57 -6.29 11.49 6.77
C GLY A 57 -4.99 10.79 6.40
N THR A 58 -4.08 10.61 7.36
CA THR A 58 -2.81 9.90 7.13
C THR A 58 -3.01 8.41 6.84
N GLY A 59 -4.00 7.75 7.46
CA GLY A 59 -4.31 6.35 7.13
C GLY A 59 -4.99 6.20 5.77
N ILE A 60 -5.85 7.13 5.34
CA ILE A 60 -6.39 7.13 3.98
C ILE A 60 -5.27 7.33 2.95
N LEU A 61 -4.40 8.33 3.15
CA LEU A 61 -3.24 8.57 2.29
C LEU A 61 -2.29 7.36 2.28
N GLY A 62 -2.07 6.75 3.44
CA GLY A 62 -1.29 5.53 3.59
C GLY A 62 -1.88 4.36 2.82
N GLY A 63 -3.20 4.19 2.82
CA GLY A 63 -3.90 3.16 2.06
C GLY A 63 -3.85 3.38 0.55
N ILE A 64 -3.99 4.63 0.10
CA ILE A 64 -3.78 5.01 -1.31
C ILE A 64 -2.34 4.70 -1.75
N GLY A 65 -1.36 5.07 -0.92
CA GLY A 65 0.05 4.75 -1.16
C GLY A 65 0.31 3.24 -1.21
N ALA A 66 -0.30 2.48 -0.30
CA ALA A 66 -0.19 1.02 -0.23
C ALA A 66 -0.75 0.35 -1.48
N ALA A 67 -1.94 0.74 -1.93
CA ALA A 67 -2.55 0.25 -3.16
C ALA A 67 -1.68 0.59 -4.38
N GLY A 68 -1.23 1.85 -4.49
CA GLY A 68 -0.32 2.27 -5.56
C GLY A 68 1.00 1.49 -5.56
N TYR A 69 1.52 1.14 -4.39
CA TYR A 69 2.73 0.35 -4.24
C TYR A 69 2.52 -1.12 -4.62
N LEU A 70 1.42 -1.76 -4.21
CA LEU A 70 1.07 -3.13 -4.61
C LEU A 70 0.87 -3.26 -6.11
N ARG A 71 0.29 -2.25 -6.74
CA ARG A 71 0.11 -2.23 -8.19
C ARG A 71 1.44 -2.16 -8.96
N LYS A 72 2.41 -1.39 -8.47
CA LYS A 72 3.72 -1.22 -9.12
C LYS A 72 4.68 -2.38 -8.81
N ALA A 73 4.71 -2.79 -7.55
CA ALA A 73 5.65 -3.78 -7.06
C ALA A 73 5.09 -5.21 -7.07
N GLY A 74 3.81 -5.40 -7.43
CA GLY A 74 3.14 -6.69 -7.41
C GLY A 74 2.63 -7.11 -6.01
N ARG A 75 1.92 -8.25 -5.98
CA ARG A 75 1.32 -8.86 -4.78
C ARG A 75 2.25 -9.83 -4.06
N ASP A 76 3.52 -9.91 -4.43
CA ASP A 76 4.51 -10.70 -3.73
C ASP A 76 4.85 -10.09 -2.37
N ARG A 77 5.16 -10.96 -1.39
CA ARG A 77 5.60 -10.59 -0.04
C ARG A 77 4.66 -9.59 0.67
N LEU A 78 3.34 -9.84 0.60
CA LEU A 78 2.30 -9.00 1.22
C LEU A 78 2.58 -8.70 2.70
N VAL A 79 3.13 -9.67 3.43
CA VAL A 79 3.47 -9.52 4.86
C VAL A 79 4.55 -8.45 5.05
N SER A 80 5.68 -8.55 4.34
CA SER A 80 6.75 -7.56 4.50
C SER A 80 6.34 -6.19 3.98
N LYS A 81 5.61 -6.11 2.87
CA LYS A 81 5.07 -4.86 2.35
C LYS A 81 4.09 -4.23 3.34
N GLY A 82 3.19 -5.03 3.92
CA GLY A 82 2.26 -4.59 4.96
C GLY A 82 2.98 -4.04 6.18
N VAL A 83 3.95 -4.75 6.74
CA VAL A 83 4.71 -4.27 7.91
C VAL A 83 5.45 -2.98 7.58
N ILE A 84 6.20 -2.92 6.47
CA ILE A 84 6.97 -1.72 6.10
C ILE A 84 6.05 -0.52 5.87
N THR A 85 4.97 -0.67 5.11
CA THR A 85 3.99 0.39 4.89
C THR A 85 3.33 0.82 6.19
N GLY A 86 3.00 -0.13 7.06
CA GLY A 86 2.41 0.16 8.36
C GLY A 86 3.31 0.98 9.27
N LEU A 87 4.60 0.62 9.33
CA LEU A 87 5.60 1.36 10.09
C LEU A 87 5.91 2.73 9.49
N ALA A 88 5.96 2.85 8.17
CA ALA A 88 6.19 4.11 7.48
C ALA A 88 5.04 5.10 7.69
N VAL A 89 3.79 4.64 7.52
CA VAL A 89 2.62 5.50 7.76
C VAL A 89 2.50 5.82 9.25
N GLY A 90 2.69 4.81 10.11
CA GLY A 90 2.65 4.97 11.57
C GLY A 90 3.65 6.00 12.09
N SER A 91 4.89 5.98 11.60
CA SER A 91 5.92 6.95 12.01
C SER A 91 5.62 8.37 11.57
N VAL A 92 5.03 8.54 10.37
CA VAL A 92 4.56 9.85 9.88
C VAL A 92 3.40 10.34 10.74
N THR A 93 2.39 9.51 11.01
CA THR A 93 1.26 9.86 11.86
C THR A 93 1.74 10.23 13.27
N ASP A 94 2.64 9.44 13.87
CA ASP A 94 3.19 9.72 15.20
C ASP A 94 3.99 11.03 15.23
N SER A 95 4.72 11.34 14.16
CA SER A 95 5.44 12.61 14.04
C SER A 95 4.48 13.79 13.95
N LEU A 96 3.43 13.69 13.12
CA LEU A 96 2.41 14.73 12.99
C LEU A 96 1.63 14.94 14.29
N ASN A 97 1.32 13.87 15.02
CA ASN A 97 0.67 13.96 16.33
C ASN A 97 1.55 14.68 17.36
N ARG A 98 2.87 14.45 17.36
CA ARG A 98 3.82 15.17 18.23
C ARG A 98 3.91 16.66 17.92
N LEU A 99 3.72 17.04 16.66
CA LEU A 99 3.65 18.45 16.26
C LEU A 99 2.31 19.09 16.66
N ALA A 100 1.21 18.33 16.57
CA ALA A 100 -0.12 18.81 16.95
C ALA A 100 -0.30 18.97 18.47
N GLU A 101 0.40 18.15 19.28
CA GLU A 101 0.34 18.20 20.75
C GLU A 101 1.74 18.26 21.38
N PRO A 102 2.41 19.42 21.33
CA PRO A 102 3.69 19.61 21.99
C PRO A 102 3.52 19.51 23.52
N GLY A 103 4.10 18.46 24.13
CA GLY A 103 4.19 18.34 25.60
C GLY A 103 3.67 17.03 26.19
N LYS A 104 2.84 16.27 25.47
CA LYS A 104 2.47 14.91 25.91
C LYS A 104 3.62 13.95 25.65
N ARG A 105 4.44 13.69 26.67
CA ARG A 105 5.37 12.55 26.68
C ARG A 105 4.55 11.27 26.53
N GLN A 106 4.37 10.77 25.32
CA GLN A 106 3.99 9.37 25.10
C GLN A 106 4.99 8.52 25.90
N LYS A 107 4.49 7.83 26.93
CA LYS A 107 5.29 6.94 27.79
C LYS A 107 6.11 6.03 26.87
N ARG A 108 7.44 6.17 26.88
CA ARG A 108 8.40 5.44 26.02
C ARG A 108 8.26 3.90 26.04
N ARG A 109 7.47 3.32 26.96
CA ARG A 109 7.16 1.88 27.05
C ARG A 109 5.99 1.41 26.17
N ASP A 110 5.27 2.34 25.52
CA ASP A 110 4.19 2.06 24.55
C ASP A 110 4.72 1.82 23.14
N SER A 111 6.04 1.91 22.92
CA SER A 111 6.64 1.80 21.59
C SER A 111 6.28 0.47 20.93
N LEU A 112 6.45 -0.67 21.62
CA LEU A 112 6.18 -1.98 21.02
C LEU A 112 4.70 -2.19 20.68
N ALA A 113 3.79 -1.75 21.53
CA ALA A 113 2.35 -1.84 21.26
C ALA A 113 1.96 -0.95 20.07
N GLY A 114 2.48 0.28 20.01
CA GLY A 114 2.30 1.17 18.86
C GLY A 114 2.94 0.61 17.58
N PHE A 115 4.13 -0.01 17.67
CA PHE A 115 4.78 -0.71 16.56
C PHE A 115 3.89 -1.85 16.04
N MET A 116 3.33 -2.67 16.94
CA MET A 116 2.44 -3.77 16.57
C MET A 116 1.11 -3.28 16.00
N ALA A 117 0.53 -2.22 16.54
CA ALA A 117 -0.69 -1.62 15.99
C ALA A 117 -0.44 -0.99 14.61
N ASN A 118 0.70 -0.32 14.41
CA ASN A 118 1.13 0.20 13.12
C ASN A 118 1.40 -0.94 12.11
N ALA A 119 1.99 -2.04 12.54
CA ALA A 119 2.18 -3.23 11.70
C ALA A 119 0.83 -3.88 11.34
N ALA A 120 -0.10 -3.99 12.29
CA ALA A 120 -1.45 -4.51 12.06
C ALA A 120 -2.23 -3.64 11.06
N TYR A 121 -2.15 -2.31 11.21
CA TYR A 121 -2.66 -1.36 10.23
C TYR A 121 -2.14 -1.67 8.83
N GLY A 122 -0.82 -1.75 8.67
CA GLY A 122 -0.22 -1.94 7.35
C GLY A 122 -0.53 -3.31 6.74
N LEU A 123 -0.53 -4.37 7.55
CA LEU A 123 -0.91 -5.73 7.11
C LEU A 123 -2.35 -5.80 6.63
N VAL A 124 -3.30 -5.25 7.40
CA VAL A 124 -4.72 -5.25 7.02
C VAL A 124 -4.95 -4.36 5.80
N THR A 125 -4.35 -3.18 5.76
CA THR A 125 -4.45 -2.26 4.62
C THR A 125 -3.96 -2.92 3.33
N VAL A 126 -2.78 -3.56 3.37
CA VAL A 126 -2.21 -4.27 2.22
C VAL A 126 -3.02 -5.51 1.85
N ALA A 127 -3.54 -6.27 2.82
CA ALA A 127 -4.38 -7.43 2.54
C ALA A 127 -5.71 -7.03 1.88
N VAL A 128 -6.34 -5.97 2.37
CA VAL A 128 -7.58 -5.41 1.81
C VAL A 128 -7.32 -4.86 0.41
N ALA A 129 -6.31 -4.01 0.24
CA ALA A 129 -5.92 -3.48 -1.06
C ALA A 129 -5.61 -4.60 -2.06
N ALA A 130 -4.84 -5.62 -1.66
CA ALA A 130 -4.53 -6.77 -2.50
C ALA A 130 -5.76 -7.61 -2.87
N ARG A 131 -6.82 -7.61 -2.04
CA ARG A 131 -8.05 -8.35 -2.30
C ARG A 131 -8.98 -7.62 -3.26
N PHE A 132 -8.99 -6.29 -3.21
CA PHE A 132 -9.80 -5.45 -4.10
C PHE A 132 -9.08 -5.09 -5.42
N GLU A 133 -7.75 -5.15 -5.46
CA GLU A 133 -7.04 -5.09 -6.74
C GLU A 133 -7.28 -6.36 -7.55
N ALA A 134 -8.03 -6.20 -8.65
CA ALA A 134 -8.15 -7.21 -9.69
C ALA A 134 -6.76 -7.68 -10.13
N PRO A 135 -6.57 -8.97 -10.46
CA PRO A 135 -5.26 -9.52 -10.83
C PRO A 135 -4.79 -8.91 -12.15
N ARG A 136 -4.18 -7.72 -12.09
CA ARG A 136 -3.39 -7.17 -13.19
C ARG A 136 -2.02 -7.80 -13.09
N ARG A 137 -2.02 -9.04 -13.56
CA ARG A 137 -0.90 -9.93 -13.67
C ARG A 137 0.17 -9.28 -14.54
N ASN A 138 1.41 -9.64 -14.24
CA ASN A 138 2.58 -9.58 -15.11
C ASN A 138 2.40 -10.37 -16.43
N SER A 139 1.18 -10.49 -16.99
CA SER A 139 0.95 -11.12 -18.29
C SER A 139 1.03 -10.10 -19.41
N ASP A 140 0.50 -8.89 -19.22
CA ASP A 140 0.44 -7.93 -20.33
C ASP A 140 1.84 -7.48 -20.76
N SER A 141 2.75 -7.21 -19.81
CA SER A 141 4.11 -6.77 -20.13
C SER A 141 5.02 -7.88 -20.67
N LEU A 142 4.84 -9.12 -20.22
CA LEU A 142 5.64 -10.26 -20.68
C LEU A 142 5.13 -10.77 -22.03
N ASP A 143 3.81 -10.87 -22.22
CA ASP A 143 3.22 -11.24 -23.50
C ASP A 143 3.52 -10.19 -24.57
N GLU A 144 3.47 -8.89 -24.23
CA GLU A 144 3.79 -7.82 -25.17
C GLU A 144 5.28 -7.79 -25.53
N TYR A 145 6.18 -8.05 -24.57
CA TYR A 145 7.62 -8.21 -24.82
C TYR A 145 7.91 -9.45 -25.67
N ILE A 146 7.33 -10.61 -25.33
CA ILE A 146 7.45 -11.85 -26.11
C ILE A 146 6.92 -11.66 -27.53
N LYS A 147 5.81 -10.93 -27.70
CA LYS A 147 5.22 -10.62 -29.01
C LYS A 147 6.09 -9.66 -29.81
N GLN A 148 6.70 -8.65 -29.18
CA GLN A 148 7.68 -7.78 -29.83
C GLN A 148 8.94 -8.55 -30.28
N THR A 149 9.54 -9.35 -29.39
CA THR A 149 10.72 -10.16 -29.71
C THR A 149 10.43 -11.17 -30.82
N ARG A 150 9.27 -11.83 -30.80
CA ARG A 150 8.84 -12.74 -31.87
C ARG A 150 8.71 -12.01 -33.22
N ASN A 151 8.12 -10.82 -33.23
CA ASN A 151 7.95 -10.03 -34.45
C ASN A 151 9.27 -9.53 -35.04
N GLU A 152 10.26 -9.22 -34.21
CA GLU A 152 11.61 -8.83 -34.66
C GLU A 152 12.37 -10.01 -35.27
N VAL A 153 12.36 -11.17 -34.59
CA VAL A 153 12.97 -12.41 -35.10
C VAL A 153 12.35 -12.84 -36.44
N GLU A 154 11.03 -12.72 -36.58
CA GLU A 154 10.34 -13.06 -37.82
C GLU A 154 10.66 -12.09 -38.96
N LYS A 155 10.81 -10.80 -38.67
CA LYS A 155 11.29 -9.80 -39.64
C LYS A 155 12.74 -10.04 -40.08
N GLU A 156 13.62 -10.46 -39.17
CA GLU A 156 15.00 -10.83 -39.50
C GLU A 156 15.07 -12.10 -40.34
N ARG A 157 14.24 -13.10 -40.03
CA ARG A 157 14.14 -14.34 -40.79
C ARG A 157 13.68 -14.10 -42.23
N ILE A 158 12.70 -13.20 -42.43
CA ILE A 158 12.22 -12.82 -43.77
C ILE A 158 13.33 -12.11 -44.57
N LYS A 159 14.12 -11.22 -43.94
CA LYS A 159 15.25 -10.53 -44.58
C LYS A 159 16.39 -11.48 -44.97
N GLN A 160 16.58 -12.59 -44.25
CA GLN A 160 17.64 -13.56 -44.50
C GLN A 160 17.26 -14.68 -45.48
N THR A 161 16.03 -14.73 -45.98
CA THR A 161 15.66 -15.63 -47.09
C THR A 161 15.97 -14.95 -48.43
N PRO A 162 17.09 -15.25 -49.12
CA PRO A 162 17.23 -14.85 -50.50
C PRO A 162 16.17 -15.58 -51.32
N VAL A 163 15.27 -14.82 -51.93
CA VAL A 163 14.25 -15.30 -52.87
C VAL A 163 14.95 -15.98 -54.04
N ARG A 164 15.17 -17.29 -53.94
CA ARG A 164 15.75 -18.13 -54.99
C ARG A 164 14.63 -18.66 -55.87
N TYR A 165 13.86 -17.78 -56.52
CA TYR A 165 13.02 -18.23 -57.64
C TYR A 165 13.85 -18.29 -58.91
N ARG A 166 14.19 -19.54 -59.24
CA ARG A 166 14.82 -20.04 -60.45
C ARG A 166 14.22 -19.39 -61.70
N LYS A 167 15.09 -18.71 -62.46
CA LYS A 167 15.01 -18.67 -63.92
C LYS A 167 15.03 -20.12 -64.44
N TYR A 168 13.93 -20.59 -64.99
CA TYR A 168 13.99 -21.51 -66.13
C TYR A 168 13.07 -20.96 -67.20
N ALA A 169 13.72 -20.34 -68.19
CA ALA A 169 13.21 -20.23 -69.53
C ALA A 169 12.91 -21.65 -70.04
N VAL A 170 11.73 -21.88 -70.57
CA VAL A 170 11.49 -22.94 -71.54
C VAL A 170 11.08 -22.24 -72.82
N LYS A 171 11.83 -22.56 -73.88
CA LYS A 171 11.69 -22.07 -75.25
C LYS A 171 10.31 -22.34 -75.83
#